data_AF-A0A2E1BUT3-F1
#
_entry.id   AF-A0A2E1BUT3-F1
#
_cell.length_a   1.000
_cell.length_b   1.000
_cell.length_c   1.000
_cell.angle_alpha   90.00
_cell.angle_beta   90.00
_cell.angle_gamma   90.00
#
_symmetry.space_group_name_H-M   'P 1'
#
loop_
_entity.id
_entity.type
_entity.pdbx_description
1 polymer ?
#
loop_
_entity_poly.entity_id
_entity_poly.type
_entity_poly.pdbx_seq_one_letter_code
_entity_poly.pdbx_strand_id
1 'polypeptide(L)'
;MKSSKPKLLRELVNKKNALLILENGNLYWGNGIGAKGRTIGELCFNTSMTGYQEIISDPSYAEQIITFTFPHIGNTGTNIYDNESTVPAAKGIILKANMTSASNFRSDSSLQDWLIKNNIIGIQGIDTRSITSLIRENGYVNGMIINESFNKKDIQKALALIKSWPGLKGADLASKVTCKKKYIWKNKSYYNKNYFNVKPKIHSYNNKKNVVVIDFGVKQNILRMLADRNFNVIVVPLNISYKDIMKLNPDGIFLSNGPGDPQATSKIVKS
;
A
#
# COMPACT_ATOMS: atom_id res chain seq x y z
N MET A 1 -21.21 -29.19 -33.51
CA MET A 1 -21.31 -28.51 -32.20
C MET A 1 -20.88 -29.47 -31.11
N LYS A 2 -19.71 -29.27 -30.49
CA LYS A 2 -19.29 -30.11 -29.34
C LYS A 2 -20.08 -29.65 -28.11
N SER A 3 -20.89 -30.54 -27.54
CA SER A 3 -21.67 -30.24 -26.33
C SER A 3 -20.72 -29.89 -25.18
N SER A 4 -20.83 -28.68 -24.66
CA SER A 4 -20.17 -28.28 -23.42
C SER A 4 -20.70 -29.15 -22.29
N LYS A 5 -19.84 -29.96 -21.66
CA LYS A 5 -20.22 -30.73 -20.47
C LYS A 5 -20.77 -29.78 -19.40
N PRO A 6 -21.87 -30.13 -18.71
CA PRO A 6 -22.39 -29.33 -17.62
C PRO A 6 -21.33 -29.25 -16.51
N LYS A 7 -20.91 -28.04 -16.15
CA LYS A 7 -20.04 -27.81 -14.98
C LYS A 7 -20.79 -28.31 -13.74
N LEU A 8 -20.11 -29.09 -12.90
CA LEU A 8 -20.70 -29.62 -11.68
C LEU A 8 -21.09 -28.46 -10.75
N LEU A 9 -22.20 -28.59 -10.01
CA LEU A 9 -22.63 -27.55 -9.05
C LEU A 9 -21.53 -27.20 -8.02
N ARG A 10 -20.65 -28.15 -7.71
CA ARG A 10 -19.45 -27.95 -6.87
C ARG A 10 -18.36 -27.09 -7.51
N GLU A 11 -18.30 -27.01 -8.84
CA GLU A 11 -17.43 -26.07 -9.56
C GLU A 11 -18.03 -24.66 -9.63
N LEU A 12 -19.36 -24.54 -9.49
CA LEU A 12 -20.08 -23.27 -9.43
C LEU A 12 -20.04 -22.64 -8.02
N VAL A 13 -20.01 -23.45 -6.97
CA VAL A 13 -19.76 -22.99 -5.60
C VAL A 13 -18.25 -22.79 -5.43
N ASN A 14 -17.77 -21.57 -5.63
CA ASN A 14 -16.37 -21.20 -5.36
C ASN A 14 -16.00 -21.66 -3.95
N LYS A 15 -15.19 -22.72 -3.85
CA LYS A 15 -14.71 -23.23 -2.57
C LYS A 15 -13.83 -22.16 -1.98
N LYS A 16 -14.30 -21.55 -0.89
CA LYS A 16 -13.55 -20.57 -0.11
C LYS A 16 -12.21 -21.18 0.28
N ASN A 17 -11.14 -20.62 -0.26
CA ASN A 17 -9.77 -21.15 -0.15
C ASN A 17 -8.83 -20.18 0.57
N ALA A 18 -9.38 -19.11 1.15
CA ALA A 18 -8.66 -18.18 2.01
C ALA A 18 -9.48 -17.84 3.26
N LEU A 19 -8.76 -17.43 4.29
CA LEU A 19 -9.31 -17.10 5.59
C LEU A 19 -8.64 -15.84 6.13
N LEU A 20 -9.45 -14.89 6.58
CA LEU A 20 -9.02 -13.80 7.44
C LEU A 20 -9.40 -14.14 8.89
N ILE A 21 -8.42 -14.05 9.77
CA ILE A 21 -8.54 -14.32 11.21
C ILE A 21 -8.24 -13.02 11.94
N LEU A 22 -9.13 -12.60 12.82
CA LEU A 22 -8.93 -11.42 13.66
C LEU A 22 -8.51 -11.81 15.09
N GLU A 23 -7.85 -10.90 15.80
CA GLU A 23 -7.35 -11.14 17.17
C GLU A 23 -8.46 -11.48 18.17
N ASN A 24 -9.68 -10.98 17.93
CA ASN A 24 -10.88 -11.27 18.73
C ASN A 24 -11.49 -12.66 18.44
N GLY A 25 -10.92 -13.42 17.49
CA GLY A 25 -11.38 -14.75 17.11
C GLY A 25 -12.35 -14.78 15.93
N ASN A 26 -12.77 -13.63 15.38
CA ASN A 26 -13.64 -13.60 14.22
C ASN A 26 -12.95 -14.22 12.99
N LEU A 27 -13.71 -15.04 12.26
CA LEU A 27 -13.25 -15.76 11.08
C LEU A 27 -14.04 -15.34 9.85
N TYR A 28 -13.35 -14.85 8.82
CA TYR A 28 -13.95 -14.44 7.54
C TYR A 28 -13.44 -15.32 6.41
N TRP A 29 -14.33 -16.17 5.91
CA TRP A 29 -14.03 -17.09 4.81
C TRP A 29 -14.28 -16.42 3.47
N GLY A 30 -13.28 -16.46 2.59
CA GLY A 30 -13.33 -15.86 1.26
C GLY A 30 -12.48 -16.61 0.25
N ASN A 31 -12.17 -15.93 -0.86
CA ASN A 31 -11.31 -16.45 -1.92
C ASN A 31 -9.98 -15.70 -1.88
N GLY A 32 -8.88 -16.44 -1.95
CA GLY A 32 -7.55 -15.86 -1.93
C GLY A 32 -7.18 -15.21 -3.25
N ILE A 33 -6.53 -14.06 -3.17
CA ILE A 33 -6.06 -13.25 -4.30
C ILE A 33 -4.61 -12.82 -4.08
N GLY A 34 -3.95 -12.40 -5.14
CA GLY A 34 -2.53 -12.09 -5.11
C GLY A 34 -1.65 -13.32 -4.80
N ALA A 35 -0.55 -13.09 -4.10
CA ALA A 35 0.41 -14.11 -3.74
C ALA A 35 -0.14 -15.14 -2.75
N LYS A 36 0.44 -16.35 -2.79
CA LYS A 36 0.14 -17.44 -1.85
C LYS A 36 0.97 -17.29 -0.58
N GLY A 37 0.40 -17.65 0.56
CA GLY A 37 1.08 -17.64 1.86
C GLY A 37 0.23 -17.05 2.98
N ARG A 38 0.90 -16.55 4.01
CA ARG A 38 0.28 -15.92 5.19
C ARG A 38 0.85 -14.52 5.40
N THR A 39 0.01 -13.59 5.79
CA THR A 39 0.43 -12.24 6.13
C THR A 39 -0.31 -11.77 7.37
N ILE A 40 0.41 -11.08 8.26
CA ILE A 40 -0.12 -10.51 9.51
C ILE A 40 0.09 -9.00 9.46
N GLY A 41 -0.86 -8.26 10.03
CA GLY A 41 -0.75 -6.83 10.19
C GLY A 41 -1.93 -6.24 10.94
N GLU A 42 -1.85 -4.94 11.19
CA GLU A 42 -2.97 -4.17 11.70
C GLU A 42 -3.95 -3.88 10.56
N LEU A 43 -5.23 -4.18 10.76
CA LEU A 43 -6.26 -3.86 9.78
C LEU A 43 -6.62 -2.39 9.88
N CYS A 44 -6.60 -1.73 8.73
CA CYS A 44 -7.18 -0.42 8.54
C CYS A 44 -8.28 -0.52 7.47
N PHE A 45 -9.14 0.51 7.37
CA PHE A 45 -10.06 0.64 6.25
C PHE A 45 -9.81 1.93 5.48
N ASN A 46 -10.01 1.88 4.17
CA ASN A 46 -9.93 3.04 3.30
C ASN A 46 -11.23 3.19 2.50
N THR A 47 -11.81 4.40 2.57
CA THR A 47 -13.09 4.74 1.94
C THR A 47 -12.99 5.23 0.50
N SER A 48 -11.78 5.28 -0.05
CA SER A 48 -11.53 5.71 -1.41
C SER A 48 -12.19 4.74 -2.40
N MET A 49 -12.95 5.31 -3.35
CA MET A 49 -13.59 4.54 -4.42
C MET A 49 -12.68 4.33 -5.63
N THR A 50 -11.59 5.09 -5.71
CA THR A 50 -10.57 5.03 -6.77
C THR A 50 -9.18 5.12 -6.14
N GLY A 51 -8.14 4.92 -6.95
CA GLY A 51 -6.76 5.08 -6.51
C GLY A 51 -6.22 3.91 -5.66
N TYR A 52 -6.75 2.70 -5.87
CA TYR A 52 -6.36 1.55 -5.04
C TYR A 52 -4.89 1.16 -5.23
N GLN A 53 -4.30 1.37 -6.41
CA GLN A 53 -2.89 1.05 -6.64
C GLN A 53 -1.97 2.02 -5.89
N GLU A 54 -2.31 3.31 -5.94
CA GLU A 54 -1.64 4.39 -5.20
C GLU A 54 -1.70 4.12 -3.70
N ILE A 55 -2.86 3.69 -3.20
CA ILE A 55 -3.07 3.33 -1.80
C ILE A 55 -2.24 2.12 -1.39
N ILE A 56 -2.26 1.02 -2.16
CA ILE A 56 -1.50 -0.20 -1.83
C ILE A 56 0.02 0.08 -1.86
N SER A 57 0.45 1.01 -2.71
CA SER A 57 1.86 1.40 -2.85
C SER A 57 2.30 2.54 -1.92
N ASP A 58 1.41 3.14 -1.13
CA ASP A 58 1.77 4.21 -0.20
C ASP A 58 2.58 3.65 0.99
N PRO A 59 3.81 4.14 1.25
CA PRO A 59 4.65 3.69 2.36
C PRO A 59 3.99 3.76 3.74
N SER A 60 2.99 4.62 3.90
CA SER A 60 2.25 4.83 5.15
C SER A 60 1.48 3.57 5.60
N TYR A 61 1.16 2.65 4.68
CA TYR A 61 0.51 1.37 4.98
C TYR A 61 1.48 0.23 5.33
N ALA A 62 2.74 0.54 5.63
CA ALA A 62 3.69 -0.49 6.08
C ALA A 62 3.16 -1.26 7.30
N GLU A 63 3.27 -2.59 7.27
CA GLU A 63 2.75 -3.50 8.31
C GLU A 63 1.21 -3.47 8.49
N GLN A 64 0.47 -2.86 7.56
CA GLN A 64 -1.00 -2.81 7.58
C GLN A 64 -1.66 -3.69 6.52
N ILE A 65 -2.86 -4.18 6.84
CA ILE A 65 -3.75 -4.88 5.90
C ILE A 65 -4.91 -3.95 5.57
N ILE A 66 -5.07 -3.60 4.29
CA ILE A 66 -6.03 -2.59 3.85
C ILE A 66 -7.38 -3.23 3.55
N THR A 67 -8.42 -2.80 4.24
CA THR A 67 -9.81 -3.12 3.93
C THR A 67 -10.41 -2.03 3.06
N PHE A 68 -10.67 -2.32 1.79
CA PHE A 68 -11.35 -1.38 0.91
C PHE A 68 -12.86 -1.42 1.16
N THR A 69 -13.46 -0.26 1.42
CA THR A 69 -14.92 -0.19 1.61
C THR A 69 -15.66 -0.24 0.28
N PHE A 70 -15.08 0.32 -0.79
CA PHE A 70 -15.68 0.26 -2.12
C PHE A 70 -15.65 -1.18 -2.65
N PRO A 71 -16.78 -1.75 -3.11
CA PRO A 71 -16.81 -3.18 -3.41
C PRO A 71 -15.96 -3.62 -4.60
N HIS A 72 -15.88 -2.80 -5.65
CA HIS A 72 -15.28 -3.15 -6.93
C HIS A 72 -13.87 -2.56 -7.06
N ILE A 73 -12.88 -3.28 -6.53
CA ILE A 73 -11.47 -2.91 -6.62
C ILE A 73 -10.79 -3.71 -7.74
N GLY A 74 -9.92 -3.07 -8.52
CA GLY A 74 -9.23 -3.69 -9.66
C GLY A 74 -9.87 -3.44 -11.03
N ASN A 75 -10.98 -2.70 -11.08
CA ASN A 75 -11.73 -2.39 -12.31
C ASN A 75 -10.91 -1.66 -13.39
N THR A 76 -9.91 -0.87 -12.99
CA THR A 76 -9.02 -0.15 -13.92
C THR A 76 -7.68 -0.85 -14.19
N GLY A 77 -7.46 -2.05 -13.64
CA GLY A 77 -6.16 -2.71 -13.68
C GLY A 77 -5.06 -1.90 -12.99
N THR A 78 -3.82 -2.07 -13.44
CA THR A 78 -2.66 -1.39 -12.85
C THR A 78 -1.72 -0.89 -13.94
N ASN A 79 -0.91 0.11 -13.61
CA ASN A 79 0.10 0.66 -14.52
C ASN A 79 1.34 1.16 -13.78
N ILE A 80 2.40 1.51 -14.51
CA ILE A 80 3.66 1.92 -13.88
C ILE A 80 3.58 3.30 -13.18
N TYR A 81 2.66 4.17 -13.58
CA TYR A 81 2.62 5.58 -13.15
C TYR A 81 1.88 5.78 -11.81
N ASP A 82 0.93 4.91 -11.50
CA ASP A 82 0.08 4.99 -10.30
C ASP A 82 0.73 4.33 -9.06
N ASN A 83 2.04 4.08 -9.11
CA ASN A 83 2.81 3.66 -7.93
C ASN A 83 3.33 4.89 -7.17
N GLU A 84 3.03 4.95 -5.87
CA GLU A 84 3.50 6.01 -4.96
C GLU A 84 4.83 5.66 -4.26
N SER A 85 5.32 4.44 -4.43
CA SER A 85 6.65 4.03 -3.99
C SER A 85 7.20 2.94 -4.92
N THR A 86 8.49 2.60 -4.75
CA THR A 86 9.13 1.55 -5.55
C THR A 86 8.68 0.15 -5.17
N VAL A 87 8.29 -0.07 -3.91
CA VAL A 87 7.87 -1.36 -3.38
C VAL A 87 6.58 -1.14 -2.61
N PRO A 88 5.47 -1.82 -2.96
CA PRO A 88 4.24 -1.65 -2.23
C PRO A 88 4.39 -2.01 -0.76
N ALA A 89 3.89 -1.14 0.12
CA ALA A 89 4.16 -1.26 1.56
C ALA A 89 3.08 -2.02 2.32
N ALA A 90 1.84 -2.03 1.79
CA ALA A 90 0.75 -2.78 2.41
C ALA A 90 1.09 -4.27 2.52
N LYS A 91 0.78 -4.89 3.66
CA LYS A 91 1.00 -6.33 3.88
C LYS A 91 -0.04 -7.21 3.22
N GLY A 92 -1.22 -6.66 2.98
CA GLY A 92 -2.30 -7.36 2.32
C GLY A 92 -3.51 -6.50 2.07
N ILE A 93 -4.47 -7.06 1.34
CA ILE A 93 -5.71 -6.36 0.98
C ILE A 93 -6.94 -7.23 1.21
N ILE A 94 -8.05 -6.58 1.54
CA ILE A 94 -9.34 -7.20 1.80
C ILE A 94 -10.39 -6.55 0.92
N LEU A 95 -11.07 -7.35 0.09
CA LEU A 95 -12.05 -6.90 -0.90
C LEU A 95 -13.44 -7.54 -0.67
N LYS A 96 -14.50 -6.81 -1.03
CA LYS A 96 -15.88 -7.31 -0.96
C LYS A 96 -16.24 -8.15 -2.18
N ALA A 97 -16.17 -7.56 -3.38
CA ALA A 97 -16.54 -8.25 -4.61
C ALA A 97 -15.37 -9.05 -5.17
N ASN A 98 -15.66 -9.97 -6.09
CA ASN A 98 -14.62 -10.62 -6.86
C ASN A 98 -13.98 -9.60 -7.82
N MET A 99 -12.66 -9.66 -7.99
CA MET A 99 -11.96 -8.88 -9.01
C MET A 99 -12.52 -9.18 -10.40
N THR A 100 -12.81 -8.12 -11.13
CA THR A 100 -13.24 -8.17 -12.53
C THR A 100 -12.04 -7.97 -13.45
N SER A 101 -12.21 -8.31 -14.74
CA SER A 101 -11.23 -7.92 -15.76
C SER A 101 -11.05 -6.40 -15.77
N ALA A 102 -9.81 -5.96 -15.98
CA ALA A 102 -9.48 -4.55 -16.10
C ALA A 102 -10.12 -3.95 -17.36
N SER A 103 -10.73 -2.79 -17.23
CA SER A 103 -11.31 -2.02 -18.34
C SER A 103 -10.89 -0.55 -18.21
N ASN A 104 -9.65 -0.27 -18.62
CA ASN A 104 -9.13 1.09 -18.68
C ASN A 104 -8.01 1.17 -19.72
N PHE A 105 -7.99 2.22 -20.52
CA PHE A 105 -6.97 2.42 -21.56
C PHE A 105 -5.54 2.55 -20.99
N ARG A 106 -5.39 2.89 -19.71
CA ARG A 106 -4.10 2.97 -19.02
C ARG A 106 -3.63 1.64 -18.45
N SER A 107 -4.45 0.59 -18.47
CA SER A 107 -4.13 -0.67 -17.80
C SER A 107 -3.02 -1.43 -18.53
N ASP A 108 -1.87 -1.61 -17.88
CA ASP A 108 -0.78 -2.46 -18.34
C ASP A 108 -0.97 -3.93 -17.92
N SER A 109 -1.57 -4.17 -16.74
CA SER A 109 -1.80 -5.51 -16.19
C SER A 109 -3.00 -5.58 -15.25
N SER A 110 -3.54 -6.78 -15.01
CA SER A 110 -4.62 -6.97 -14.05
C SER A 110 -4.14 -6.70 -12.61
N LEU A 111 -5.06 -6.34 -11.70
CA LEU A 111 -4.70 -6.18 -10.28
C LEU A 111 -4.21 -7.50 -9.68
N GLN A 112 -4.79 -8.65 -10.07
CA GLN A 112 -4.37 -9.96 -9.60
C GLN A 112 -2.90 -10.25 -9.92
N ASP A 113 -2.49 -10.02 -11.16
CA ASP A 113 -1.10 -10.26 -11.60
C ASP A 113 -0.12 -9.30 -10.92
N TRP A 114 -0.54 -8.05 -10.75
CA TRP A 114 0.25 -7.04 -10.06
C TRP A 114 0.47 -7.40 -8.58
N LEU A 115 -0.55 -7.91 -7.88
CA LEU A 115 -0.42 -8.39 -6.50
C LEU A 115 0.51 -9.59 -6.39
N ILE A 116 0.41 -10.56 -7.31
CA ILE A 116 1.33 -11.71 -7.36
C ILE A 116 2.77 -11.24 -7.56
N LYS A 117 2.99 -10.36 -8.55
CA LYS A 117 4.32 -9.82 -8.88
C LYS A 117 4.97 -9.10 -7.70
N ASN A 118 4.19 -8.38 -6.91
CA ASN A 118 4.65 -7.64 -5.73
C ASN A 118 4.57 -8.44 -4.42
N ASN A 119 4.26 -9.74 -4.50
CA ASN A 119 4.14 -10.64 -3.35
C ASN A 119 3.13 -10.16 -2.28
N ILE A 120 2.03 -9.52 -2.72
CA ILE A 120 0.95 -9.04 -1.85
C ILE A 120 -0.13 -10.10 -1.73
N ILE A 121 -0.47 -10.46 -0.50
CA ILE A 121 -1.50 -11.46 -0.20
C ILE A 121 -2.83 -10.76 0.04
N GLY A 122 -3.92 -11.26 -0.53
CA GLY A 122 -5.24 -10.71 -0.26
C GLY A 122 -6.34 -11.74 -0.18
N ILE A 123 -7.51 -11.25 0.21
CA ILE A 123 -8.75 -12.02 0.29
C ILE A 123 -9.92 -11.21 -0.28
N GLN A 124 -10.79 -11.87 -1.03
CA GLN A 124 -12.00 -11.28 -1.61
C GLN A 124 -13.25 -12.08 -1.24
N GLY A 125 -14.43 -11.51 -1.48
CA GLY A 125 -15.70 -12.18 -1.20
C GLY A 125 -16.06 -12.21 0.28
N ILE A 126 -15.50 -11.30 1.08
CA ILE A 126 -15.79 -11.19 2.51
C ILE A 126 -16.51 -9.89 2.83
N ASP A 127 -17.20 -9.85 3.97
CA ASP A 127 -17.99 -8.71 4.34
C ASP A 127 -17.16 -7.54 4.89
N THR A 128 -16.64 -6.71 3.98
CA THR A 128 -15.82 -5.53 4.33
C THR A 128 -16.56 -4.53 5.22
N ARG A 129 -17.90 -4.48 5.17
CA ARG A 129 -18.70 -3.55 5.98
C ARG A 129 -18.69 -3.91 7.47
N SER A 130 -18.83 -5.19 7.81
CA SER A 130 -18.71 -5.62 9.22
C SER A 130 -17.30 -5.42 9.74
N ILE A 131 -16.26 -5.69 8.92
CA ILE A 131 -14.86 -5.42 9.27
C ILE A 131 -14.64 -3.92 9.52
N THR A 132 -15.15 -3.06 8.63
CA THR A 132 -15.07 -1.59 8.77
C THR A 132 -15.75 -1.12 10.05
N SER A 133 -16.92 -1.67 10.39
CA SER A 133 -17.66 -1.32 11.61
C SER A 133 -16.86 -1.72 12.86
N LEU A 134 -16.28 -2.92 12.85
CA LEU A 134 -15.43 -3.43 13.92
C LEU A 134 -14.18 -2.55 14.14
N ILE A 135 -13.49 -2.15 13.08
CA ILE A 135 -12.32 -1.26 13.18
C ILE A 135 -12.75 0.11 13.71
N ARG A 136 -13.88 0.66 13.24
CA ARG A 136 -14.38 1.95 13.71
C ARG A 136 -14.74 1.94 15.21
N GLU A 137 -15.26 0.82 15.72
CA GLU A 137 -15.66 0.68 17.13
C GLU A 137 -14.46 0.44 18.05
N ASN A 138 -13.46 -0.32 17.61
CA ASN A 138 -12.30 -0.69 18.42
C ASN A 138 -11.05 0.17 18.17
N GLY A 139 -11.08 1.05 17.17
CA GLY A 139 -9.95 1.87 16.71
C GLY A 139 -9.02 1.16 15.73
N TYR A 140 -8.50 0.00 16.13
CA TYR A 140 -7.68 -0.89 15.30
C TYR A 140 -8.01 -2.35 15.60
N VAL A 141 -7.68 -3.24 14.67
CA VAL A 141 -7.81 -4.69 14.89
C VAL A 141 -6.65 -5.41 14.22
N ASN A 142 -5.95 -6.27 14.93
CA ASN A 142 -4.91 -7.10 14.32
C ASN A 142 -5.52 -8.34 13.64
N GLY A 143 -4.93 -8.75 12.53
CA GLY A 143 -5.40 -9.94 11.83
C GLY A 143 -4.38 -10.56 10.89
N MET A 144 -4.70 -11.79 10.47
CA MET A 144 -3.89 -12.57 9.55
C MET A 144 -4.74 -13.04 8.37
N ILE A 145 -4.24 -12.84 7.16
CA ILE A 145 -4.79 -13.47 5.95
C ILE A 145 -3.98 -14.74 5.67
N ILE A 146 -4.69 -15.84 5.41
CA ILE A 146 -4.13 -17.11 4.96
C ILE A 146 -4.67 -17.38 3.55
N ASN A 147 -3.79 -17.37 2.55
CA ASN A 147 -4.06 -17.72 1.15
C ASN A 147 -3.19 -18.91 0.73
N GLU A 148 -3.40 -20.05 1.38
CA GLU A 148 -2.72 -21.31 1.07
C GLU A 148 -3.55 -22.48 1.63
N SER A 149 -3.03 -23.70 1.60
CA SER A 149 -3.69 -24.83 2.27
C SER A 149 -3.53 -24.71 3.79
N PHE A 150 -4.62 -24.87 4.54
CA PHE A 150 -4.61 -24.80 6.00
C PHE A 150 -5.58 -25.81 6.63
N ASN A 151 -5.30 -26.19 7.88
CA ASN A 151 -6.14 -27.06 8.69
C ASN A 151 -6.55 -26.37 10.02
N LYS A 152 -7.32 -27.06 10.87
CA LYS A 152 -7.77 -26.51 12.16
C LYS A 152 -6.61 -26.11 13.10
N LYS A 153 -5.50 -26.83 13.09
CA LYS A 153 -4.31 -26.51 13.90
C LYS A 153 -3.64 -25.22 13.41
N ASP A 154 -3.66 -24.96 12.09
CA ASP A 154 -3.14 -23.70 11.54
C ASP A 154 -3.90 -22.48 12.02
N ILE A 155 -5.23 -22.58 12.13
CA ILE A 155 -6.08 -21.49 12.63
C ILE A 155 -5.74 -21.17 14.09
N GLN A 156 -5.54 -22.19 14.93
CA GLN A 156 -5.13 -22.01 16.32
C GLN A 156 -3.74 -21.37 16.44
N LYS A 157 -2.78 -21.83 15.63
CA LYS A 157 -1.44 -21.22 15.56
C LYS A 157 -1.50 -19.77 15.09
N ALA A 158 -2.32 -19.46 14.08
CA ALA A 158 -2.49 -18.11 13.57
C ALA A 158 -3.07 -17.18 14.65
N LEU A 159 -4.06 -17.61 15.43
CA LEU A 159 -4.60 -16.84 16.55
C LEU A 159 -3.53 -16.54 17.61
N ALA A 160 -2.70 -17.51 17.96
CA ALA A 160 -1.59 -17.30 18.90
C ALA A 160 -0.59 -16.28 18.35
N LEU A 161 -0.23 -16.40 17.07
CA LEU A 161 0.68 -15.46 16.40
C LEU A 161 0.12 -14.04 16.36
N ILE A 162 -1.17 -13.88 16.04
CA ILE A 162 -1.85 -12.57 16.04
C ILE A 162 -1.76 -11.91 17.42
N LYS A 163 -2.08 -12.65 18.49
CA LYS A 163 -2.03 -12.14 19.86
C LYS A 163 -0.61 -11.79 20.34
N SER A 164 0.40 -12.46 19.80
CA SER A 164 1.81 -12.19 20.11
C SER A 164 2.43 -11.08 19.25
N TRP A 165 1.72 -10.60 18.23
CA TRP A 165 2.26 -9.58 17.32
C TRP A 165 2.32 -8.23 18.05
N PRO A 166 3.47 -7.53 18.02
CA PRO A 166 3.72 -6.37 18.87
C PRO A 166 2.85 -5.14 18.56
N GLY A 167 2.07 -5.15 17.48
CA GLY A 167 1.29 -3.98 17.07
C GLY A 167 2.11 -2.96 16.29
N LEU A 168 1.43 -1.90 15.85
CA LEU A 168 2.07 -0.70 15.29
C LEU A 168 2.47 0.32 16.37
N LYS A 169 1.80 0.29 17.52
CA LYS A 169 1.98 1.30 18.57
C LYS A 169 3.40 1.23 19.13
N GLY A 170 4.14 2.34 19.00
CA GLY A 170 5.54 2.43 19.43
C GLY A 170 6.55 1.73 18.50
N ALA A 171 6.11 1.19 17.35
CA ALA A 171 7.00 0.64 16.34
C ALA A 171 7.53 1.75 15.42
N ASP A 172 8.86 1.84 15.29
CA ASP A 172 9.45 2.65 14.24
C ASP A 172 9.42 1.87 12.91
N LEU A 173 8.53 2.32 12.02
CA LEU A 173 8.41 1.77 10.67
C LEU A 173 9.09 2.65 9.63
N ALA A 174 9.33 3.92 9.93
CA ALA A 174 10.00 4.85 9.02
C ALA A 174 11.42 4.35 8.66
N SER A 175 12.16 3.77 9.61
CA SER A 175 13.49 3.19 9.33
C SER A 175 13.49 2.01 8.37
N LYS A 176 12.35 1.32 8.24
CA LYS A 176 12.21 0.20 7.31
C LYS A 176 11.93 0.67 5.89
N VAL A 177 11.32 1.85 5.72
CA VAL A 177 10.86 2.36 4.42
C VAL A 177 11.69 3.52 3.86
N THR A 178 12.56 4.14 4.66
CA THR A 178 13.47 5.20 4.22
C THR A 178 14.44 4.74 3.13
N CYS A 179 14.88 5.66 2.29
CA CYS A 179 15.95 5.41 1.34
C CYS A 179 17.29 5.07 2.02
N LYS A 180 18.05 4.17 1.41
CA LYS A 180 19.36 3.73 1.93
C LYS A 180 20.49 4.73 1.70
N LYS A 181 20.38 5.53 0.63
CA LYS A 181 21.40 6.50 0.21
C LYS A 181 20.71 7.74 -0.33
N LYS A 182 21.35 8.89 -0.15
CA LYS A 182 20.94 10.16 -0.75
C LYS A 182 20.80 10.02 -2.27
N TYR A 183 19.76 10.60 -2.85
CA TYR A 183 19.58 10.69 -4.30
C TYR A 183 18.91 12.01 -4.70
N ILE A 184 19.00 12.35 -5.99
CA ILE A 184 18.34 13.54 -6.57
C ILE A 184 17.11 13.06 -7.32
N TRP A 185 15.95 13.62 -6.99
CA TRP A 185 14.72 13.32 -7.70
C TRP A 185 14.58 14.21 -8.94
N LYS A 186 14.37 13.59 -10.11
CA LYS A 186 14.31 14.27 -11.40
C LYS A 186 12.94 14.22 -12.07
N ASN A 187 12.06 13.32 -11.65
CA ASN A 187 10.81 13.06 -12.33
C ASN A 187 9.75 14.12 -11.97
N LYS A 188 8.99 14.56 -12.97
CA LYS A 188 7.85 15.48 -12.82
C LYS A 188 6.53 14.72 -12.83
N SER A 189 5.43 15.39 -12.55
CA SER A 189 4.11 14.76 -12.63
C SER A 189 3.83 14.28 -14.05
N TYR A 190 3.27 13.08 -14.15
CA TYR A 190 2.90 12.49 -15.43
C TYR A 190 1.56 13.06 -15.90
N TYR A 191 1.52 13.54 -17.14
CA TYR A 191 0.29 13.89 -17.84
C TYR A 191 0.37 13.29 -19.24
N ASN A 192 -0.55 12.38 -19.57
CA ASN A 192 -0.60 11.84 -20.91
C ASN A 192 -1.22 12.89 -21.86
N LYS A 193 -0.36 13.51 -22.68
CA LYS A 193 -0.77 14.55 -23.64
C LYS A 193 -1.74 14.06 -24.71
N ASN A 194 -1.81 12.74 -24.95
CA ASN A 194 -2.73 12.17 -25.92
C ASN A 194 -4.17 12.09 -25.40
N TYR A 195 -4.37 12.13 -24.09
CA TYR A 195 -5.70 12.04 -23.47
C TYR A 195 -6.12 13.30 -22.73
N PHE A 196 -5.15 14.11 -22.29
CA PHE A 196 -5.41 15.31 -21.52
C PHE A 196 -4.69 16.51 -22.14
N ASN A 197 -5.45 17.56 -22.46
CA ASN A 197 -4.90 18.84 -22.87
C ASN A 197 -4.49 19.66 -21.63
N VAL A 198 -3.50 19.16 -20.88
CA VAL A 198 -2.95 19.87 -19.71
C VAL A 198 -1.80 20.74 -20.18
N LYS A 199 -1.92 22.06 -20.00
CA LYS A 199 -0.78 22.97 -20.07
C LYS A 199 -0.18 23.07 -18.67
N PRO A 200 0.88 22.32 -18.34
CA PRO A 200 1.47 22.40 -17.00
C PRO A 200 1.97 23.83 -16.77
N LYS A 201 1.70 24.38 -15.57
CA LYS A 201 2.28 25.66 -15.18
C LYS A 201 3.80 25.50 -15.15
N ILE A 202 4.48 26.20 -16.05
CA ILE A 202 5.94 26.20 -16.10
C ILE A 202 6.40 27.20 -15.04
N HIS A 203 6.92 26.69 -13.94
CA HIS A 203 7.66 27.49 -12.97
C HIS A 203 9.11 27.59 -13.45
N SER A 204 9.51 28.74 -13.99
CA SER A 204 10.91 29.01 -14.33
C SER A 204 11.42 30.11 -13.41
N TYR A 205 12.30 29.74 -12.48
CA TYR A 205 13.09 30.71 -11.70
C TYR A 205 14.52 30.65 -12.23
N ASN A 206 15.17 31.80 -12.37
CA ASN A 206 16.54 31.89 -12.91
C ASN A 206 17.54 31.01 -12.13
N ASN A 207 17.33 30.84 -10.81
CA ASN A 207 18.07 29.92 -9.97
C ASN A 207 17.16 28.86 -9.35
N LYS A 208 17.52 27.59 -9.58
CA LYS A 208 16.82 26.44 -9.01
C LYS A 208 17.12 26.34 -7.51
N LYS A 209 16.08 26.42 -6.68
CA LYS A 209 16.19 26.36 -5.22
C LYS A 209 16.33 24.91 -4.73
N ASN A 210 17.21 24.66 -3.77
CA ASN A 210 17.46 23.34 -3.18
C ASN A 210 16.44 23.03 -2.08
N VAL A 211 15.67 21.95 -2.26
CA VAL A 211 14.81 21.40 -1.21
C VAL A 211 15.35 20.04 -0.79
N VAL A 212 15.77 19.93 0.46
CA VAL A 212 16.20 18.67 1.06
C VAL A 212 14.98 17.98 1.68
N VAL A 213 14.66 16.79 1.20
CA VAL A 213 13.55 15.96 1.66
C VAL A 213 14.08 14.87 2.56
N ILE A 214 13.73 14.90 3.84
CA ILE A 214 14.02 13.79 4.76
C ILE A 214 12.98 12.70 4.54
N ASP A 215 13.43 11.53 4.12
CA ASP A 215 12.60 10.42 3.71
C ASP A 215 12.21 9.54 4.90
N PHE A 216 11.00 9.73 5.41
CA PHE A 216 10.37 8.86 6.41
C PHE A 216 9.49 7.77 5.76
N GLY A 217 9.52 7.62 4.43
CA GLY A 217 8.53 6.88 3.64
C GLY A 217 7.83 7.79 2.64
N VAL A 218 8.59 8.62 1.93
CA VAL A 218 8.05 9.65 1.05
C VAL A 218 7.31 9.06 -0.13
N LYS A 219 6.12 9.60 -0.39
CA LYS A 219 5.36 9.31 -1.62
C LYS A 219 5.99 9.99 -2.82
N GLN A 220 6.10 9.26 -3.92
CA GLN A 220 6.67 9.78 -5.16
C GLN A 220 5.94 11.03 -5.67
N ASN A 221 4.62 11.14 -5.49
CA ASN A 221 3.90 12.31 -5.96
C ASN A 221 4.27 13.61 -5.23
N ILE A 222 4.69 13.54 -3.95
CA ILE A 222 5.24 14.71 -3.25
C ILE A 222 6.49 15.22 -3.96
N LEU A 223 7.39 14.30 -4.32
CA LEU A 223 8.63 14.62 -5.04
C LEU A 223 8.33 15.18 -6.44
N ARG A 224 7.35 14.61 -7.15
CA ARG A 224 6.86 15.11 -8.45
C ARG A 224 6.32 16.53 -8.33
N MET A 225 5.50 16.82 -7.31
CA MET A 225 4.93 18.15 -7.07
C MET A 225 5.99 19.21 -6.73
N LEU A 226 7.05 18.84 -6.00
CA LEU A 226 8.20 19.72 -5.76
C LEU A 226 8.99 19.96 -7.06
N ALA A 227 9.24 18.91 -7.84
CA ALA A 227 9.94 19.02 -9.13
C ALA A 227 9.16 19.84 -10.17
N ASP A 228 7.83 19.74 -10.19
CA ASP A 228 6.94 20.55 -11.03
C ASP A 228 7.07 22.06 -10.76
N ARG A 229 7.31 22.43 -9.50
CA ARG A 229 7.59 23.80 -9.04
C ARG A 229 9.03 24.25 -9.28
N ASN A 230 9.81 23.42 -9.99
CA ASN A 230 11.19 23.68 -10.35
C ASN A 230 12.15 23.75 -9.15
N PHE A 231 11.90 22.97 -8.10
CA PHE A 231 12.88 22.75 -7.04
C PHE A 231 13.93 21.69 -7.42
N ASN A 232 15.16 21.86 -6.95
CA ASN A 232 16.17 20.81 -6.94
C ASN A 232 15.91 19.94 -5.71
N VAL A 233 15.30 18.77 -5.93
CA VAL A 233 14.81 17.91 -4.86
C VAL A 233 15.89 16.89 -4.51
N ILE A 234 16.46 17.02 -3.31
CA ILE A 234 17.50 16.11 -2.80
C ILE A 234 16.88 15.28 -1.68
N VAL A 235 16.72 13.98 -1.90
CA VAL A 235 16.13 13.07 -0.92
C VAL A 235 17.24 12.43 -0.10
N VAL A 236 17.08 12.43 1.21
CA VAL A 236 18.07 11.92 2.17
C VAL A 236 17.44 10.91 3.15
N PRO A 237 18.24 9.94 3.64
CA PRO A 237 17.76 8.99 4.65
C PRO A 237 17.32 9.67 5.95
N LEU A 238 16.43 9.05 6.71
CA LEU A 238 15.91 9.62 7.96
C LEU A 238 16.96 9.84 9.04
N ASN A 239 18.07 9.10 9.00
CA ASN A 239 19.14 9.13 9.99
C ASN A 239 20.29 10.10 9.63
N ILE A 240 20.11 10.94 8.61
CA ILE A 240 21.09 11.96 8.23
C ILE A 240 21.28 12.96 9.38
N SER A 241 22.52 13.43 9.58
CA SER A 241 22.81 14.45 10.60
C SER A 241 22.44 15.85 10.12
N TYR A 242 22.10 16.76 11.05
CA TYR A 242 21.90 18.17 10.72
C TYR A 242 23.10 18.78 9.99
N LYS A 243 24.32 18.47 10.45
CA LYS A 243 25.57 18.94 9.82
C LYS A 243 25.68 18.51 8.36
N ASP A 244 25.27 17.29 8.04
CA ASP A 244 25.30 16.79 6.65
C ASP A 244 24.17 17.34 5.80
N ILE A 245 22.99 17.63 6.38
CA ILE A 245 21.92 18.37 5.70
C ILE A 245 22.43 19.77 5.31
N MET A 246 23.05 20.50 6.23
CA MET A 246 23.50 21.87 5.97
C MET A 246 24.59 21.96 4.90
N LYS A 247 25.44 20.93 4.75
CA LYS A 247 26.40 20.83 3.63
C LYS A 247 25.74 20.78 2.25
N LEU A 248 24.45 20.45 2.18
CA LEU A 248 23.69 20.44 0.92
C LEU A 248 23.18 21.84 0.52
N ASN A 249 23.45 22.88 1.34
CA ASN A 249 22.98 24.24 1.13
C ASN A 249 21.47 24.31 0.81
N PRO A 250 20.61 23.81 1.72
CA PRO A 250 19.17 23.82 1.50
C PRO A 250 18.62 25.25 1.51
N ASP A 251 17.77 25.58 0.54
CA ASP A 251 16.87 26.73 0.62
C ASP A 251 15.59 26.38 1.41
N GLY A 252 15.29 25.09 1.55
CA GLY A 252 14.20 24.57 2.37
C GLY A 252 14.41 23.11 2.75
N ILE A 253 13.86 22.73 3.91
CA ILE A 253 13.84 21.35 4.39
C ILE A 253 12.39 20.89 4.43
N PHE A 254 12.12 19.70 3.90
CA PHE A 254 10.81 19.08 3.88
C PHE A 254 10.85 17.74 4.64
N LEU A 255 9.92 17.56 5.57
CA LEU A 255 9.74 16.31 6.31
C LEU A 255 8.63 15.52 5.62
N SER A 256 8.93 14.33 5.10
CA SER A 256 7.93 13.55 4.37
C SER A 256 6.89 12.89 5.28
N ASN A 257 5.85 12.33 4.64
CA ASN A 257 5.01 11.32 5.28
C ASN A 257 5.83 10.06 5.60
N GLY A 258 5.26 9.20 6.44
CA GLY A 258 5.85 7.92 6.81
C GLY A 258 4.89 7.07 7.64
N PRO A 259 5.15 5.76 7.76
CA PRO A 259 4.37 4.84 8.59
C PRO A 259 4.79 4.89 10.06
N GLY A 260 3.93 4.33 10.93
CA GLY A 260 4.23 4.13 12.35
C GLY A 260 4.07 5.37 13.21
N ASP A 261 4.68 5.34 14.39
CA ASP A 261 4.56 6.40 15.40
C ASP A 261 5.70 7.44 15.26
N PRO A 262 5.38 8.73 14.96
CA PRO A 262 6.39 9.79 14.89
C PRO A 262 7.21 9.95 16.17
N GLN A 263 6.65 9.65 17.35
CA GLN A 263 7.37 9.74 18.61
C GLN A 263 8.47 8.65 18.69
N ALA A 264 8.20 7.45 18.18
CA ALA A 264 9.21 6.39 18.10
C ALA A 264 10.32 6.77 17.11
N THR A 265 9.95 7.27 15.92
CA THR A 265 10.89 7.71 14.89
C THR A 265 11.78 8.86 15.37
N SER A 266 11.26 9.79 16.16
CA SER A 266 12.02 10.94 16.69
C SER A 266 13.26 10.54 17.50
N LYS A 267 13.26 9.35 18.12
CA LYS A 267 14.39 8.83 18.92
C LYS A 267 15.57 8.37 18.05
N ILE A 268 15.33 8.14 16.75
CA ILE A 268 16.33 7.61 15.80
C ILE A 268 16.92 8.75 14.96
N VAL A 269 16.14 9.80 14.72
CA VAL A 269 16.60 11.01 14.03
C VAL A 269 17.68 11.65 14.91
N LYS A 270 18.90 11.71 14.39
CA LYS A 270 20.02 12.34 15.10
C LYS A 270 19.88 13.86 14.98
N SER A 271 19.82 14.53 16.13
CA SER A 271 19.96 15.99 16.24
C SER A 271 21.29 16.45 15.65
#